data_AF-A0A239NH15-F1
#
_entry.id   AF-A0A239NH15-F1
#
_cell.length_a   1.000
_cell.length_b   1.000
_cell.length_c   1.000
_cell.angle_alpha   90.00
_cell.angle_beta   90.00
_cell.angle_gamma   90.00
#
_symmetry.space_group_name_H-M   'P 1'
#
loop_
_entity.id
_entity.type
_entity.pdbx_description
1 polymer ?
#
loop_
_entity_poly.entity_id
_entity_poly.type
_entity_poly.pdbx_seq_one_letter_code
_entity_poly.pdbx_strand_id
1 'polypeptide(L)'
;MTDDFTGDIDIVLDLRGYKPAVTEAKDFGALWDQLEPALLGRDLSERPAFYLDTPSDGSVGIQIARLRPGGVGPVRPETRFNVVAVRERPRLRYRCRVCAGQGTGTYGPFVCPECRQAGQDDRICDEHVVVLAGALTSTCPEHRPGCAHQGCPAPATFRCAGNRCRSRTAWCDAHRRGHPRNPDLDYCPSCYDVHFPVCEEPSCRGVGTVACEYVLEKATGRQCGRRSCTRHAHRWQVYGGERVGLGLCRQHRAQHGMTADDVLTQIVVASAVRRPAMRPPSLAGFAHNLRNADHRRLAVDYPAINARLAKLYAELKGTKVRMRDADRHLAAWKRQVEAETSASAEGERILERLRMLVRQYDRRYGEPIAESLRLVQYKAATAQRPGLLFVDVAEDLRGLFAGKGRKHLMAYSDQLGLQVRLEGGGGRR
;
A
#
# COMPACT_ATOMS: atom_id res chain seq x y z
N MET A 1 29.65 41.11 27.55
CA MET A 1 30.62 41.18 26.45
C MET A 1 31.40 42.46 26.66
N THR A 2 32.60 42.34 27.22
CA THR A 2 33.56 43.44 27.31
C THR A 2 34.05 43.70 25.89
N ASP A 3 33.64 44.84 25.32
CA ASP A 3 34.11 45.31 24.02
C ASP A 3 35.58 45.70 24.16
N ASP A 4 36.49 44.80 23.75
CA ASP A 4 37.92 45.12 23.64
C ASP A 4 38.11 46.11 22.48
N PHE A 5 38.11 47.39 22.84
CA PHE A 5 38.38 48.50 21.95
C PHE A 5 39.88 48.54 21.65
N THR A 6 40.30 47.91 20.54
CA THR A 6 41.73 47.73 20.17
C THR A 6 42.30 48.85 19.31
N GLY A 7 41.46 49.68 18.68
CA GLY A 7 41.83 50.86 17.90
C GLY A 7 41.46 52.17 18.59
N ASP A 8 41.71 53.31 17.93
CA ASP A 8 41.13 54.61 18.29
C ASP A 8 39.80 54.84 17.54
N ILE A 9 39.64 54.23 16.36
CA ILE A 9 38.46 54.37 15.47
C ILE A 9 38.10 53.00 14.86
N ASP A 10 36.86 52.56 15.03
CA ASP A 10 36.31 51.41 14.31
C ASP A 10 35.58 51.89 13.05
N ILE A 11 35.91 51.29 11.90
CA ILE A 11 35.33 51.64 10.59
C ILE A 11 34.71 50.43 9.88
N VAL A 12 33.70 50.71 9.05
CA VAL A 12 33.15 49.79 8.06
C VAL A 12 33.56 50.28 6.67
N LEU A 13 34.28 49.45 5.92
CA LEU A 13 34.64 49.74 4.54
C LEU A 13 33.53 49.29 3.59
N ASP A 14 33.04 50.19 2.74
CA ASP A 14 32.08 49.89 1.68
C ASP A 14 32.77 49.86 0.32
N LEU A 15 33.03 48.64 -0.15
CA LEU A 15 33.72 48.34 -1.40
C LEU A 15 32.73 48.06 -2.54
N ARG A 16 31.42 48.30 -2.37
CA ARG A 16 30.44 48.07 -3.43
C ARG A 16 30.67 48.96 -4.66
N GLY A 17 31.28 50.13 -4.48
CA GLY A 17 31.68 51.05 -5.55
C GLY A 17 33.07 50.76 -6.13
N TYR A 18 33.89 49.97 -5.43
CA TYR A 18 35.29 49.69 -5.77
C TYR A 18 35.38 48.51 -6.73
N LYS A 19 36.14 48.66 -7.83
CA LYS A 19 36.25 47.67 -8.91
C LYS A 19 37.30 46.59 -8.64
N PRO A 20 38.50 46.89 -8.12
CA PRO A 20 39.49 45.86 -7.84
C PRO A 20 39.00 44.88 -6.77
N ALA A 21 39.33 43.60 -6.94
CA ALA A 21 39.05 42.59 -5.94
C ALA A 21 40.05 42.73 -4.78
N VAL A 22 39.54 42.83 -3.55
CA VAL A 22 40.35 42.83 -2.33
C VAL A 22 40.17 41.47 -1.68
N THR A 23 41.14 40.57 -1.87
CA THR A 23 40.99 39.15 -1.49
C THR A 23 41.99 38.69 -0.44
N GLU A 24 43.16 39.32 -0.38
CA GLU A 24 44.26 38.95 0.51
C GLU A 24 44.68 40.13 1.40
N ALA A 25 45.41 39.83 2.49
CA ALA A 25 45.87 40.85 3.43
C ALA A 25 46.72 41.96 2.76
N LYS A 26 47.49 41.59 1.74
CA LYS A 26 48.29 42.53 0.95
C LYS A 26 47.41 43.52 0.17
N ASP A 27 46.28 43.05 -0.36
CA ASP A 27 45.33 43.89 -1.10
C ASP A 27 44.69 44.91 -0.16
N PHE A 28 44.37 44.50 1.07
CA PHE A 28 43.88 45.40 2.12
C PHE A 28 44.92 46.42 2.54
N GLY A 29 46.19 46.02 2.67
CA GLY A 29 47.30 46.94 2.94
C GLY A 29 47.45 47.99 1.83
N ALA A 30 47.50 47.55 0.57
CA ALA A 30 47.60 48.45 -0.58
C ALA A 30 46.39 49.38 -0.73
N LEU A 31 45.19 48.91 -0.39
CA LEU A 31 44.00 49.75 -0.31
C LEU A 31 44.14 50.76 0.84
N TRP A 32 44.58 50.34 2.02
CA TRP A 32 44.76 51.22 3.17
C TRP A 32 45.77 52.32 2.90
N ASP A 33 46.90 52.00 2.27
CA ASP A 33 47.93 52.96 1.86
C ASP A 33 47.39 54.08 0.95
N GLN A 34 46.29 53.80 0.22
CA GLN A 34 45.61 54.81 -0.60
C GLN A 34 44.59 55.64 0.21
N LEU A 35 43.91 55.01 1.18
CA LEU A 35 42.86 55.66 1.97
C LEU A 35 43.43 56.53 3.08
N GLU A 36 44.49 56.09 3.75
CA GLU A 36 45.08 56.74 4.92
C GLU A 36 45.51 58.19 4.66
N PRO A 37 46.23 58.53 3.57
CA PRO A 37 46.60 59.91 3.27
C PRO A 37 45.38 60.84 3.10
N ALA A 38 44.25 60.30 2.63
CA ALA A 38 43.03 61.07 2.45
C ALA A 38 42.29 61.35 3.77
N LEU A 39 42.59 60.60 4.84
CA LEU A 39 41.99 60.74 6.17
C LEU A 39 42.81 61.62 7.11
N LEU A 40 44.13 61.72 6.91
CA LEU A 40 45.02 62.54 7.75
C LEU A 40 44.53 63.99 7.87
N GLY A 41 44.52 64.51 9.10
CA GLY A 41 44.10 65.88 9.44
C GLY A 41 42.59 66.11 9.45
N ARG A 42 41.76 65.12 9.11
CA ARG A 42 40.30 65.25 9.15
C ARG A 42 39.75 64.90 10.52
N ASP A 43 38.75 65.64 11.00
CA ASP A 43 37.96 65.24 12.16
C ASP A 43 36.83 64.28 11.71
N LEU A 44 36.91 63.03 12.15
CA LEU A 44 35.94 61.99 11.78
C LEU A 44 34.70 61.97 12.68
N SER A 45 34.63 62.84 13.70
CA SER A 45 33.44 63.00 14.54
C SER A 45 32.32 63.81 13.87
N GLU A 46 32.67 64.65 12.89
CA GLU A 46 31.73 65.56 12.23
C GLU A 46 30.85 64.87 11.18
N ARG A 47 31.29 63.73 10.63
CA ARG A 47 30.56 63.01 9.57
C ARG A 47 30.59 61.49 9.81
N PRO A 48 29.44 60.81 9.73
CA PRO A 48 29.37 59.37 9.98
C PRO A 48 29.91 58.52 8.81
N ALA A 49 30.09 59.11 7.63
CA ALA A 49 30.59 58.41 6.45
C ALA A 49 31.37 59.34 5.51
N PHE A 50 32.39 58.78 4.87
CA PHE A 50 33.24 59.41 3.88
C PHE A 50 33.26 58.55 2.63
N TYR A 51 33.28 59.18 1.47
CA TYR A 51 33.46 58.48 0.20
C TYR A 51 34.71 59.04 -0.47
N LEU A 52 35.58 58.13 -0.90
CA LEU A 52 36.80 58.45 -1.62
C LEU A 52 36.64 57.90 -3.03
N ASP A 53 36.57 58.81 -3.99
CA ASP A 53 36.57 58.46 -5.40
C ASP A 53 38.01 58.25 -5.86
N THR A 54 38.28 57.06 -6.39
CA THR A 54 39.54 56.71 -7.05
C THR A 54 39.34 56.83 -8.56
N PRO A 55 40.18 57.60 -9.28
CA PRO A 55 39.96 57.91 -10.70
C PRO A 55 39.77 56.70 -11.63
N SER A 56 40.46 55.59 -11.35
CA SER A 56 40.39 54.33 -12.12
C SER A 56 39.50 53.27 -11.45
N ASP A 57 39.55 53.20 -10.13
CA ASP A 57 39.16 52.01 -9.37
C ASP A 57 37.77 52.12 -8.73
N GLY A 58 37.06 53.22 -8.95
CA GLY A 58 35.69 53.43 -8.46
C GLY A 58 35.68 54.15 -7.12
N SER A 59 34.68 53.88 -6.27
CA SER A 59 34.54 54.59 -4.98
C SER A 59 34.63 53.65 -3.78
N VAL A 60 35.29 54.13 -2.73
CA VAL A 60 35.42 53.45 -1.44
C VAL A 60 34.70 54.27 -0.39
N GLY A 61 33.70 53.68 0.25
CA GLY A 61 33.04 54.27 1.42
C GLY A 61 33.76 53.88 2.71
N ILE A 62 33.91 54.82 3.63
CA ILE A 62 34.42 54.61 4.98
C ILE A 62 33.35 55.11 5.94
N GLN A 63 32.66 54.19 6.61
CA GLN A 63 31.65 54.51 7.60
C GLN A 63 32.24 54.37 9.00
N ILE A 64 32.11 55.40 9.83
CA ILE A 64 32.59 55.35 11.21
C ILE A 64 31.57 54.54 12.02
N ALA A 65 32.00 53.38 12.53
CA ALA A 65 31.16 52.52 13.36
C ALA A 65 31.21 52.94 14.83
N ARG A 66 32.41 53.32 15.29
CA ARG A 66 32.64 53.71 16.68
C ARG A 66 33.91 54.56 16.79
N LEU A 67 33.89 55.50 17.72
CA LEU A 67 35.04 56.30 18.15
C LEU A 67 35.39 55.97 19.60
N ARG A 68 36.64 56.18 19.99
CA ARG A 68 37.07 56.04 21.38
C ARG A 68 36.24 56.94 22.30
N PRO A 69 35.88 56.49 23.52
CA PRO A 69 35.32 57.37 24.53
C PRO A 69 36.25 58.59 24.77
N GLY A 70 35.71 59.80 24.62
CA GLY A 70 36.48 61.05 24.68
C GLY A 70 36.83 61.67 23.32
N GLY A 71 36.52 60.97 22.20
CA GLY A 71 36.83 61.43 20.85
C GLY A 71 38.28 61.19 20.45
N VAL A 72 38.59 61.35 19.16
CA VAL A 72 39.94 61.14 18.60
C VAL A 72 40.53 62.45 18.03
N GLY A 73 39.72 63.51 17.92
CA GLY A 73 40.11 64.76 17.27
C GLY A 73 40.46 64.55 15.79
N PRO A 74 41.20 65.48 15.17
CA PRO A 74 41.72 65.30 13.81
C PRO A 74 42.66 64.09 13.73
N VAL A 75 42.47 63.26 12.71
CA VAL A 75 43.28 62.05 12.46
C VAL A 75 44.76 62.41 12.32
N ARG A 76 45.61 61.66 13.02
CA ARG A 76 47.08 61.78 13.00
C ARG A 76 47.74 60.48 12.52
N PRO A 77 49.01 60.49 12.10
CA PRO A 77 49.73 59.29 11.67
C PRO A 77 49.70 58.12 12.67
N GLU A 78 49.62 58.44 13.96
CA GLU A 78 49.58 57.49 15.08
C GLU A 78 48.16 56.99 15.41
N THR A 79 47.13 57.50 14.73
CA THR A 79 45.73 57.12 14.95
C THR A 79 45.50 55.69 14.48
N ARG A 80 45.04 54.83 15.38
CA ARG A 80 44.83 53.41 15.06
C ARG A 80 43.42 53.18 14.54
N PHE A 81 43.31 52.69 13.31
CA PHE A 81 42.04 52.29 12.73
C PHE A 81 41.84 50.78 12.84
N ASN A 82 40.61 50.37 13.07
CA ASN A 82 40.20 48.98 13.09
C ASN A 82 39.04 48.78 12.11
N VAL A 83 39.22 47.90 11.12
CA VAL A 83 38.17 47.59 10.15
C VAL A 83 37.30 46.48 10.73
N VAL A 84 36.13 46.85 11.26
CA VAL A 84 35.24 45.92 11.93
C VAL A 84 34.27 45.20 10.98
N ALA A 85 34.04 45.75 9.79
CA ALA A 85 33.29 45.07 8.74
C ALA A 85 33.63 45.60 7.34
N VAL A 86 33.41 44.77 6.32
CA VAL A 86 33.54 45.13 4.90
C VAL A 86 32.23 44.82 4.18
N ARG A 87 31.69 45.79 3.44
CA ARG A 87 30.52 45.62 2.57
C ARG A 87 31.00 45.46 1.13
N GLU A 88 30.77 44.30 0.55
CA GLU A 88 31.13 43.99 -0.84
C GLU A 88 29.89 43.89 -1.73
N ARG A 89 30.10 43.90 -3.06
CA ARG A 89 29.02 43.54 -3.99
C ARG A 89 28.56 42.11 -3.71
N PRO A 90 27.25 41.83 -3.67
CA PRO A 90 26.75 40.47 -3.54
C PRO A 90 27.34 39.58 -4.65
N ARG A 91 28.13 38.57 -4.28
CA ARG A 91 28.67 37.59 -5.22
C ARG A 91 27.71 36.40 -5.31
N LEU A 92 27.23 36.10 -6.51
CA LEU A 92 26.52 34.85 -6.77
C LEU A 92 27.47 33.67 -6.56
N ARG A 93 27.37 33.02 -5.38
CA ARG A 93 28.19 31.85 -5.02
C ARG A 93 27.84 30.62 -5.87
N TYR A 94 26.55 30.43 -6.15
CA TYR A 94 26.05 29.30 -6.93
C TYR A 94 25.43 29.85 -8.21
N ARG A 95 26.19 29.83 -9.31
CA ARG A 95 25.74 30.32 -10.62
C ARG A 95 25.09 29.19 -11.41
N CYS A 96 23.99 29.46 -12.09
CA CYS A 96 23.44 28.50 -13.04
C CYS A 96 24.43 28.26 -14.19
N ARG A 97 24.82 27.00 -14.43
CA ARG A 97 25.70 26.60 -15.54
C ARG A 97 25.15 27.04 -16.90
N VAL A 98 23.84 26.88 -17.12
CA VAL A 98 23.20 27.19 -18.40
C VAL A 98 23.22 28.69 -18.68
N CYS A 99 22.84 29.52 -17.70
CA CYS A 99 22.92 30.98 -17.81
C CYS A 99 24.37 31.45 -18.01
N ALA A 100 25.32 30.86 -17.28
CA ALA A 100 26.74 31.18 -17.42
C ALA A 100 27.26 30.88 -18.84
N GLY A 101 26.86 29.76 -19.43
CA GLY A 101 27.17 29.43 -20.83
C GLY A 101 26.54 30.39 -21.86
N GLN A 102 25.49 31.12 -21.47
CA GLN A 102 24.85 32.16 -22.28
C GLN A 102 25.36 33.58 -21.97
N GLY A 103 26.40 33.72 -21.14
CA GLY A 103 26.97 35.02 -20.76
C GLY A 103 26.15 35.79 -19.70
N THR A 104 25.18 35.15 -19.05
CA THR A 104 24.38 35.75 -17.97
C THR A 104 24.67 35.09 -16.62
N GLY A 105 24.32 35.75 -15.51
CA GLY A 105 24.57 35.24 -14.15
C GLY A 105 23.32 35.24 -13.30
N THR A 106 22.76 34.05 -13.05
CA THR A 106 21.60 33.85 -12.16
C THR A 106 21.94 32.87 -11.04
N TYR A 107 21.21 32.95 -9.93
CA TYR A 107 21.36 32.02 -8.81
C TYR A 107 20.83 30.63 -9.18
N GLY A 108 21.66 29.61 -8.98
CA GLY A 108 21.31 28.21 -9.24
C GLY A 108 21.11 27.41 -7.95
N PRO A 109 19.90 27.35 -7.36
CA PRO A 109 19.67 26.60 -6.13
C PRO A 109 19.68 25.08 -6.35
N PHE A 110 19.32 24.62 -7.55
CA PHE A 110 19.20 23.20 -7.86
C PHE A 110 20.54 22.60 -8.27
N VAL A 111 20.62 21.28 -8.14
CA VAL A 111 21.82 20.49 -8.43
C VAL A 111 21.46 19.41 -9.43
N CYS A 112 22.21 19.27 -10.52
CA CYS A 112 22.15 18.10 -11.39
C CYS A 112 23.16 17.03 -10.93
N PRO A 113 22.69 15.85 -10.46
CA PRO A 113 23.56 14.77 -10.03
C PRO A 113 24.54 14.30 -11.11
N GLU A 114 24.13 14.29 -12.38
CA GLU A 114 24.94 13.84 -13.51
C GLU A 114 26.11 14.81 -13.76
N CYS A 115 25.86 16.13 -13.77
CA CYS A 115 26.92 17.14 -13.86
C CYS A 115 27.89 17.03 -12.67
N ARG A 116 27.37 16.85 -11.45
CA ARG A 116 28.20 16.68 -10.25
C ARG A 116 29.10 15.46 -10.35
N GLN A 117 28.56 14.33 -10.80
CA GLN A 117 29.33 13.10 -10.98
C GLN A 117 30.40 13.26 -12.06
N ALA A 118 30.14 14.05 -13.10
CA ALA A 118 31.11 14.40 -14.14
C ALA A 118 32.13 15.47 -13.72
N GLY A 119 32.07 15.99 -12.49
CA GLY A 119 32.95 17.06 -12.01
C GLY A 119 32.73 18.42 -12.69
N GLN A 120 31.56 18.62 -13.32
CA GLN A 120 31.18 19.87 -13.97
C GLN A 120 30.40 20.77 -13.01
N ASP A 121 30.25 22.05 -13.36
CA ASP A 121 29.33 22.96 -12.67
C ASP A 121 27.92 22.37 -12.62
N ASP A 122 27.45 22.03 -11.42
CA ASP A 122 26.24 21.23 -11.22
C ASP A 122 24.99 22.08 -10.92
N ARG A 123 25.16 23.40 -10.83
CA ARG A 123 24.13 24.33 -10.34
C ARG A 123 23.21 24.82 -11.45
N ILE A 124 21.91 24.88 -11.15
CA ILE A 124 20.87 25.22 -12.13
C ILE A 124 19.82 26.12 -11.49
N CYS A 125 19.39 27.16 -12.22
CA CYS A 125 18.27 28.02 -11.80
C CYS A 125 16.93 27.30 -11.96
N ASP A 126 15.88 27.91 -11.41
CA ASP A 126 14.48 27.49 -11.55
C ASP A 126 13.96 27.48 -13.00
N GLU A 127 14.46 28.36 -13.87
CA GLU A 127 14.08 28.36 -15.29
C GLU A 127 14.67 27.18 -16.08
N HIS A 128 15.88 26.73 -15.71
CA HIS A 128 16.60 25.69 -16.44
C HIS A 128 16.52 24.31 -15.77
N VAL A 129 15.99 24.22 -14.54
CA VAL A 129 15.88 22.94 -13.84
C VAL A 129 14.78 22.10 -14.48
N VAL A 130 15.08 20.82 -14.69
CA VAL A 130 14.09 19.82 -15.05
C VAL A 130 13.81 18.99 -13.81
N VAL A 131 12.57 19.02 -13.33
CA VAL A 131 12.08 18.13 -12.26
C VAL A 131 10.92 17.33 -12.83
N LEU A 132 11.03 16.01 -12.82
CA LEU A 132 9.98 15.13 -13.34
C LEU A 132 8.91 14.89 -12.29
N ALA A 133 7.64 14.78 -12.72
CA ALA A 133 6.56 14.42 -11.80
C ALA A 133 6.83 13.07 -11.10
N GLY A 134 6.49 12.96 -9.82
CA GLY A 134 6.69 11.75 -9.02
C GLY A 134 8.10 11.57 -8.42
N ALA A 135 9.04 12.51 -8.64
CA ALA A 135 10.33 12.53 -7.97
C ALA A 135 10.92 13.95 -7.88
N LEU A 136 11.39 14.34 -6.70
CA LEU A 136 12.06 15.63 -6.47
C LEU A 136 13.55 15.60 -6.87
N THR A 137 13.87 14.95 -7.98
CA THR A 137 15.24 14.90 -8.51
C THR A 137 15.38 15.96 -9.60
N SER A 138 16.23 16.95 -9.34
CA SER A 138 16.59 18.00 -10.30
C SER A 138 17.65 17.50 -11.28
N THR A 139 17.47 17.78 -12.57
CA THR A 139 18.46 17.57 -13.64
C THR A 139 18.57 18.82 -14.50
N CYS A 140 19.65 18.97 -15.29
CA CYS A 140 19.72 19.99 -16.34
C CYS A 140 18.96 19.55 -17.60
N PRO A 141 18.72 20.47 -18.57
CA PRO A 141 18.06 20.12 -19.82
C PRO A 141 18.79 19.04 -20.63
N GLU A 142 20.14 19.06 -20.63
CA GLU A 142 20.99 18.09 -21.33
C GLU A 142 20.93 16.69 -20.70
N HIS A 143 20.79 16.61 -19.37
CA HIS A 143 20.70 15.36 -18.63
C HIS A 143 19.24 14.96 -18.32
N ARG A 144 18.27 15.60 -18.98
CA ARG A 144 16.87 15.17 -18.88
C ARG A 144 16.76 13.73 -19.40
N PRO A 145 16.31 12.77 -18.58
CA PRO A 145 16.25 11.38 -19.03
C PRO A 145 15.20 11.22 -20.14
N GLY A 146 15.47 10.30 -21.06
CA GLY A 146 14.51 9.88 -22.09
C GLY A 146 13.42 8.96 -21.55
N CYS A 147 12.37 8.75 -22.33
CA CYS A 147 11.36 7.74 -22.03
C CYS A 147 11.95 6.33 -22.09
N ALA A 148 11.70 5.51 -21.07
CA ALA A 148 12.20 4.12 -21.03
C ALA A 148 11.46 3.15 -21.96
N HIS A 149 10.50 3.61 -22.75
CA HIS A 149 9.81 2.76 -23.73
C HIS A 149 10.73 2.53 -24.93
N GLN A 150 10.91 1.25 -25.31
CA GLN A 150 11.79 0.91 -26.43
C GLN A 150 11.32 1.61 -27.72
N GLY A 151 12.23 2.35 -28.35
CA GLY A 151 11.94 3.09 -29.58
C GLY A 151 11.19 4.41 -29.41
N CYS A 152 10.94 4.88 -28.17
CA CYS A 152 10.36 6.20 -27.94
C CYS A 152 11.47 7.26 -27.75
N PRO A 153 11.64 8.22 -28.68
CA PRO A 153 12.66 9.26 -28.56
C PRO A 153 12.25 10.41 -27.64
N ALA A 154 11.01 10.41 -27.13
CA ALA A 154 10.46 11.54 -26.40
C ALA A 154 11.16 11.74 -25.04
N PRO A 155 11.37 12.99 -24.60
CA PRO A 155 11.91 13.27 -23.28
C PRO A 155 10.91 12.83 -22.20
N ALA A 156 11.42 12.34 -21.07
CA ALA A 156 10.55 11.96 -19.96
C ALA A 156 9.94 13.19 -19.28
N THR A 157 8.74 13.01 -18.75
CA THR A 157 7.94 14.03 -18.03
C THR A 157 7.58 13.59 -16.61
N PHE A 158 7.66 12.29 -16.33
CA PHE A 158 7.39 11.73 -15.00
C PHE A 158 8.26 10.51 -14.70
N ARG A 159 8.32 10.12 -13.42
CA ARG A 159 8.89 8.84 -12.96
C ARG A 159 7.78 7.92 -12.46
N CYS A 160 7.84 6.66 -12.88
CA CYS A 160 6.81 5.67 -12.55
C CYS A 160 6.81 5.30 -11.06
N ALA A 161 5.68 5.46 -10.38
CA ALA A 161 5.46 5.12 -8.97
C ALA A 161 5.30 3.61 -8.70
N GLY A 162 5.32 2.77 -9.73
CA GLY A 162 5.09 1.33 -9.60
C GLY A 162 6.26 0.57 -8.98
N ASN A 163 5.96 -0.51 -8.25
CA ASN A 163 6.95 -1.30 -7.51
C ASN A 163 8.08 -1.90 -8.36
N ARG A 164 7.84 -2.13 -9.67
CA ARG A 164 8.89 -2.59 -10.59
C ARG A 164 9.89 -1.48 -10.93
N CYS A 165 9.41 -0.25 -11.11
CA CYS A 165 10.23 0.91 -11.47
C CYS A 165 10.82 1.61 -10.24
N ARG A 166 10.18 1.53 -9.07
CA ARG A 166 10.61 2.16 -7.80
C ARG A 166 10.97 3.64 -7.94
N SER A 167 10.21 4.38 -8.76
CA SER A 167 10.50 5.78 -9.10
C SER A 167 11.88 6.03 -9.75
N ARG A 168 12.57 4.99 -10.23
CA ARG A 168 13.87 5.13 -10.91
C ARG A 168 13.71 5.28 -12.42
N THR A 169 12.67 4.69 -13.00
CA THR A 169 12.43 4.72 -14.45
C THR A 169 11.60 5.93 -14.84
N ALA A 170 12.09 6.70 -15.82
CA ALA A 170 11.42 7.88 -16.35
C ALA A 170 10.66 7.57 -17.65
N TRP A 171 9.53 8.25 -17.86
CA TRP A 171 8.59 8.00 -18.96
C TRP A 171 8.01 9.32 -19.48
N CYS A 172 7.58 9.35 -20.74
CA CYS A 172 6.91 10.48 -21.36
C CYS A 172 5.37 10.39 -21.21
N ASP A 173 4.67 11.50 -21.49
CA ASP A 173 3.21 11.58 -21.30
C ASP A 173 2.39 10.60 -22.13
N ALA A 174 2.86 10.23 -23.33
CA ALA A 174 2.20 9.21 -24.16
C ALA A 174 2.11 7.83 -23.46
N HIS A 175 3.02 7.56 -22.52
CA HIS A 175 3.06 6.32 -21.73
C HIS A 175 2.62 6.55 -20.27
N ARG A 176 2.05 7.71 -19.95
CA ARG A 176 1.55 8.03 -18.60
C ARG A 176 0.20 7.37 -18.35
N ARG A 177 0.08 6.71 -17.20
CA ARG A 177 -1.20 6.23 -16.66
C ARG A 177 -1.37 6.79 -15.24
N GLY A 178 -2.29 7.74 -15.08
CA GLY A 178 -2.60 8.33 -13.78
C GLY A 178 -3.29 7.34 -12.85
N HIS A 179 -3.00 7.41 -11.55
CA HIS A 179 -3.67 6.60 -10.55
C HIS A 179 -5.17 6.96 -10.47
N PRO A 180 -6.10 5.99 -10.41
CA PRO A 180 -7.55 6.28 -10.47
C PRO A 180 -8.11 7.15 -9.33
N ARG A 181 -7.37 7.29 -8.23
CA ARG A 181 -7.79 8.01 -7.01
C ARG A 181 -6.75 8.96 -6.43
N ASN A 182 -5.58 9.11 -7.08
CA ASN A 182 -4.49 9.91 -6.54
C ASN A 182 -3.81 10.66 -7.70
N PRO A 183 -4.11 11.95 -7.90
CA PRO A 183 -3.57 12.70 -9.03
C PRO A 183 -2.05 12.87 -9.00
N ASP A 184 -1.41 12.68 -7.84
CA ASP A 184 0.05 12.85 -7.69
C ASP A 184 0.85 11.60 -8.08
N LEU A 185 0.17 10.50 -8.42
CA LEU A 185 0.81 9.22 -8.75
C LEU A 185 0.56 8.84 -10.20
N ASP A 186 1.66 8.64 -10.91
CA ASP A 186 1.67 8.17 -12.29
C ASP A 186 2.44 6.86 -12.44
N TYR A 187 1.96 6.01 -13.34
CA TYR A 187 2.55 4.73 -13.65
C TYR A 187 2.87 4.62 -15.14
N CYS A 188 3.90 3.82 -15.45
CA CYS A 188 4.04 3.27 -16.79
C CYS A 188 2.98 2.18 -17.03
N PRO A 189 2.70 1.81 -18.30
CA PRO A 189 1.63 0.86 -18.61
C PRO A 189 1.81 -0.49 -17.89
N SER A 190 3.01 -1.05 -17.89
CA SER A 190 3.29 -2.34 -17.27
C SER A 190 3.13 -2.35 -15.74
N CYS A 191 3.42 -1.22 -15.07
CA CYS A 191 3.17 -1.11 -13.63
C CYS A 191 1.69 -0.86 -13.34
N TYR A 192 1.04 -0.03 -14.16
CA TYR A 192 -0.38 0.25 -14.05
C TYR A 192 -1.21 -1.03 -14.14
N ASP A 193 -0.96 -1.88 -15.15
CA ASP A 193 -1.72 -3.13 -15.36
C ASP A 193 -1.53 -4.15 -14.24
N VAL A 194 -0.41 -4.09 -13.50
CA VAL A 194 -0.16 -4.94 -12.33
C VAL A 194 -0.96 -4.46 -11.11
N HIS A 195 -1.04 -3.15 -10.89
CA HIS A 195 -1.76 -2.57 -9.76
C HIS A 195 -3.28 -2.46 -10.00
N PHE A 196 -3.67 -2.18 -11.24
CA PHE A 196 -5.04 -1.96 -11.68
C PHE A 196 -5.39 -2.88 -12.85
N PRO A 197 -5.27 -4.20 -12.69
CA PRO A 197 -5.61 -5.13 -13.76
C PRO A 197 -7.08 -4.97 -14.15
N VAL A 198 -7.38 -5.04 -15.44
CA VAL A 198 -8.76 -5.00 -15.93
C VAL A 198 -9.48 -6.29 -15.50
N CYS A 199 -10.74 -6.17 -15.11
CA CYS A 199 -11.61 -7.31 -14.85
C CYS A 199 -11.71 -8.20 -16.10
N GLU A 200 -11.58 -9.52 -15.91
CA GLU A 200 -11.63 -10.50 -16.99
C GLU A 200 -13.03 -10.71 -17.61
N GLU A 201 -14.07 -10.20 -16.96
CA GLU A 201 -15.44 -10.22 -17.49
C GLU A 201 -15.55 -9.33 -18.74
N PRO A 202 -16.07 -9.84 -19.87
CA PRO A 202 -16.28 -9.05 -21.08
C PRO A 202 -17.04 -7.75 -20.80
N SER A 203 -16.60 -6.66 -21.44
CA SER A 203 -17.19 -5.32 -21.30
C SER A 203 -17.05 -4.68 -19.91
N CYS A 204 -16.46 -5.35 -18.91
CA CYS A 204 -16.22 -4.76 -17.59
C CYS A 204 -14.91 -3.96 -17.58
N ARG A 205 -15.01 -2.66 -17.35
CA ARG A 205 -13.83 -1.76 -17.16
C ARG A 205 -13.42 -1.61 -15.69
N GLY A 206 -14.00 -2.39 -14.80
CA GLY A 206 -13.69 -2.35 -13.37
C GLY A 206 -12.32 -2.95 -13.06
N VAL A 207 -11.71 -2.53 -11.95
CA VAL A 207 -10.42 -3.07 -11.49
C VAL A 207 -10.61 -4.48 -10.90
N GLY A 208 -9.84 -5.43 -11.39
CA GLY A 208 -9.83 -6.83 -10.99
C GLY A 208 -9.07 -7.08 -9.69
N THR A 209 -9.70 -6.80 -8.54
CA THR A 209 -9.06 -6.96 -7.23
C THR A 209 -9.00 -8.40 -6.73
N VAL A 210 -9.82 -9.31 -7.28
CA VAL A 210 -9.87 -10.72 -6.86
C VAL A 210 -9.14 -11.57 -7.89
N ALA A 211 -8.15 -12.34 -7.45
CA ALA A 211 -7.48 -13.32 -8.33
C ALA A 211 -8.29 -14.63 -8.37
N CYS A 212 -8.30 -15.27 -9.54
CA CYS A 212 -8.78 -16.62 -9.68
C CYS A 212 -7.74 -17.61 -9.11
N GLU A 213 -8.12 -18.26 -8.02
CA GLU A 213 -7.31 -19.19 -7.25
C GLU A 213 -7.46 -20.65 -7.72
N TYR A 214 -8.23 -20.88 -8.80
CA TYR A 214 -8.36 -22.19 -9.43
C TYR A 214 -7.00 -22.74 -9.86
N VAL A 215 -6.70 -23.96 -9.45
CA VAL A 215 -5.44 -24.66 -9.68
C VAL A 215 -5.49 -25.34 -11.04
N LEU A 216 -4.64 -24.87 -11.95
CA LEU A 216 -4.48 -25.44 -13.29
C LEU A 216 -3.56 -26.66 -13.30
N GLU A 217 -2.65 -26.75 -12.33
CA GLU A 217 -1.66 -27.82 -12.26
C GLU A 217 -1.40 -28.23 -10.81
N LYS A 218 -1.86 -29.43 -10.43
CA LYS A 218 -1.77 -29.97 -9.05
C LYS A 218 -0.32 -30.03 -8.54
N ALA A 219 0.63 -30.42 -9.40
CA ALA A 219 2.02 -30.67 -9.01
C ALA A 219 2.79 -29.39 -8.63
N THR A 220 2.49 -28.27 -9.30
CA THR A 220 3.14 -26.97 -9.07
C THR A 220 2.28 -26.03 -8.21
N GLY A 221 0.98 -26.29 -8.12
CA GLY A 221 0.01 -25.38 -7.52
C GLY A 221 -0.21 -24.12 -8.36
N ARG A 222 0.12 -24.15 -9.66
CA ARG A 222 -0.07 -23.02 -10.55
C ARG A 222 -1.55 -22.66 -10.64
N GLN A 223 -1.87 -21.43 -10.26
CA GLN A 223 -3.24 -20.91 -10.31
C GLN A 223 -3.53 -20.19 -11.62
N CYS A 224 -4.82 -20.07 -11.96
CA CYS A 224 -5.30 -19.33 -13.12
C CYS A 224 -4.87 -17.85 -13.10
N GLY A 225 -4.98 -17.18 -11.95
CA GLY A 225 -4.47 -15.82 -11.75
C GLY A 225 -5.25 -14.70 -12.47
N ARG A 226 -6.23 -15.02 -13.32
CA ARG A 226 -7.13 -14.03 -13.93
C ARG A 226 -7.80 -13.18 -12.86
N ARG A 227 -8.03 -11.91 -13.18
CA ARG A 227 -8.45 -10.89 -12.22
C ARG A 227 -9.92 -10.53 -12.45
N SER A 228 -10.75 -10.60 -11.43
CA SER A 228 -12.17 -10.21 -11.49
C SER A 228 -12.44 -9.11 -10.47
N CYS A 229 -13.29 -8.16 -10.81
CA CYS A 229 -13.74 -7.13 -9.85
C CYS A 229 -14.65 -7.76 -8.80
N THR A 230 -14.91 -7.07 -7.69
CA THR A 230 -15.74 -7.59 -6.60
C THR A 230 -17.18 -7.93 -7.02
N ARG A 231 -17.69 -7.31 -8.10
CA ARG A 231 -19.03 -7.59 -8.65
C ARG A 231 -19.08 -8.88 -9.46
N HIS A 232 -17.99 -9.25 -10.14
CA HIS A 232 -17.93 -10.42 -11.02
C HIS A 232 -17.16 -11.60 -10.44
N ALA A 233 -16.44 -11.39 -9.34
CA ALA A 233 -15.72 -12.44 -8.65
C ALA A 233 -16.70 -13.44 -8.01
N HIS A 234 -16.49 -14.73 -8.31
CA HIS A 234 -17.15 -15.84 -7.62
C HIS A 234 -16.26 -16.32 -6.48
N ARG A 235 -16.84 -16.85 -5.41
CA ARG A 235 -16.07 -17.34 -4.26
C ARG A 235 -16.56 -18.68 -3.76
N TRP A 236 -15.62 -19.61 -3.59
CA TRP A 236 -15.88 -20.84 -2.84
C TRP A 236 -15.68 -20.58 -1.36
N GLN A 237 -16.73 -20.79 -0.57
CA GLN A 237 -16.69 -20.54 0.87
C GLN A 237 -16.08 -21.73 1.61
N VAL A 238 -14.77 -21.68 1.84
CA VAL A 238 -14.00 -22.80 2.42
C VAL A 238 -13.58 -22.57 3.88
N TYR A 239 -13.49 -21.31 4.31
CA TYR A 239 -13.01 -20.94 5.67
C TYR A 239 -14.11 -20.55 6.67
N GLY A 240 -15.39 -20.69 6.28
CA GLY A 240 -16.56 -20.26 7.07
C GLY A 240 -17.17 -18.93 6.61
N GLY A 241 -18.38 -18.61 7.10
CA GLY A 241 -19.24 -17.52 6.58
C GLY A 241 -18.66 -16.10 6.66
N GLU A 242 -17.79 -15.82 7.63
CA GLU A 242 -17.25 -14.47 7.88
C GLU A 242 -15.96 -14.18 7.10
N ARG A 243 -15.38 -15.19 6.43
CA ARG A 243 -14.08 -15.07 5.79
C ARG A 243 -14.19 -15.02 4.27
N VAL A 244 -13.20 -14.37 3.65
CA VAL A 244 -13.07 -14.33 2.20
C VAL A 244 -12.69 -15.72 1.70
N GLY A 245 -13.59 -16.35 0.94
CA GLY A 245 -13.37 -17.62 0.27
C GLY A 245 -12.29 -17.59 -0.83
N LEU A 246 -12.17 -18.69 -1.57
CA LEU A 246 -11.28 -18.80 -2.73
C LEU A 246 -11.91 -18.09 -3.93
N GLY A 247 -11.21 -17.13 -4.52
CA GLY A 247 -11.68 -16.35 -5.67
C GLY A 247 -11.67 -17.15 -6.96
N LEU A 248 -12.68 -16.94 -7.82
CA LEU A 248 -12.83 -17.63 -9.10
C LEU A 248 -13.28 -16.66 -10.20
N CYS A 249 -12.72 -16.85 -11.38
CA CYS A 249 -13.13 -16.16 -12.59
C CYS A 249 -14.36 -16.82 -13.22
N ARG A 250 -14.94 -16.18 -14.23
CA ARG A 250 -16.09 -16.65 -15.00
C ARG A 250 -15.92 -18.06 -15.55
N GLN A 251 -14.72 -18.41 -16.02
CA GLN A 251 -14.45 -19.74 -16.58
C GLN A 251 -14.40 -20.85 -15.53
N HIS A 252 -14.00 -20.52 -14.29
CA HIS A 252 -13.79 -21.50 -13.23
C HIS A 252 -14.84 -21.44 -12.11
N ARG A 253 -15.89 -20.64 -12.25
CA ARG A 253 -16.95 -20.53 -11.24
C ARG A 253 -17.87 -21.75 -11.19
N ALA A 254 -18.00 -22.46 -12.31
CA ALA A 254 -18.87 -23.63 -12.42
C ALA A 254 -18.26 -24.80 -11.63
N GLN A 255 -19.03 -25.31 -10.66
CA GLN A 255 -18.64 -26.48 -9.85
C GLN A 255 -19.30 -27.77 -10.34
N HIS A 256 -20.40 -27.64 -11.09
CA HIS A 256 -21.19 -28.77 -11.56
C HIS A 256 -20.34 -29.65 -12.49
N GLY A 257 -20.33 -30.96 -12.23
CA GLY A 257 -19.59 -31.94 -13.03
C GLY A 257 -18.14 -32.15 -12.60
N MET A 258 -17.64 -31.41 -11.60
CA MET A 258 -16.37 -31.73 -10.97
C MET A 258 -16.46 -33.02 -10.18
N THR A 259 -15.41 -33.84 -10.18
CA THR A 259 -15.35 -35.00 -9.28
C THR A 259 -15.16 -34.53 -7.84
N ALA A 260 -15.57 -35.35 -6.86
CA ALA A 260 -15.35 -35.04 -5.45
C ALA A 260 -13.86 -34.79 -5.15
N ASP A 261 -12.97 -35.62 -5.72
CA ASP A 261 -11.53 -35.51 -5.49
C ASP A 261 -10.94 -34.24 -6.12
N ASP A 262 -11.49 -33.77 -7.26
CA ASP A 262 -11.10 -32.49 -7.84
C ASP A 262 -11.53 -31.32 -6.94
N VAL A 263 -12.75 -31.33 -6.41
CA VAL A 263 -13.22 -30.30 -5.48
C VAL A 263 -12.31 -30.23 -4.25
N LEU A 264 -12.01 -31.38 -3.63
CA LEU A 264 -11.11 -31.45 -2.47
C LEU A 264 -9.70 -30.97 -2.84
N THR A 265 -9.16 -31.41 -3.98
CA THR A 265 -7.83 -31.02 -4.48
C THR A 265 -7.74 -29.52 -4.72
N GLN A 266 -8.72 -28.93 -5.41
CA GLN A 266 -8.77 -27.50 -5.68
C GLN A 266 -8.76 -26.69 -4.38
N ILE A 267 -9.60 -27.05 -3.41
CA ILE A 267 -9.67 -26.34 -2.13
C ILE A 267 -8.34 -26.44 -1.36
N VAL A 268 -7.77 -27.63 -1.27
CA VAL A 268 -6.54 -27.90 -0.52
C VAL A 268 -5.34 -27.19 -1.16
N VAL A 269 -5.11 -27.41 -2.45
CA VAL A 269 -3.94 -26.87 -3.16
C VAL A 269 -4.04 -25.35 -3.28
N ALA A 270 -5.21 -24.80 -3.63
CA ALA A 270 -5.40 -23.35 -3.71
C ALA A 270 -5.16 -22.68 -2.35
N SER A 271 -5.65 -23.28 -1.26
CA SER A 271 -5.43 -22.76 0.10
C SER A 271 -3.96 -22.80 0.52
N ALA A 272 -3.21 -23.81 0.07
CA ALA A 272 -1.80 -23.97 0.42
C ALA A 272 -0.88 -22.95 -0.28
N VAL A 273 -1.18 -22.60 -1.52
CA VAL A 273 -0.38 -21.63 -2.31
C VAL A 273 -0.82 -20.18 -2.11
N ARG A 274 -1.99 -19.96 -1.50
CA ARG A 274 -2.55 -18.62 -1.25
C ARG A 274 -1.63 -17.76 -0.39
N ARG A 275 -1.58 -16.46 -0.72
CA ARG A 275 -0.86 -15.43 0.06
C ARG A 275 -1.81 -14.26 0.40
N PRO A 276 -1.85 -13.80 1.67
CA PRO A 276 -1.23 -14.39 2.86
C PRO A 276 -1.82 -15.77 3.20
N ALA A 277 -1.08 -16.56 3.97
CA ALA A 277 -1.55 -17.86 4.43
C ALA A 277 -2.79 -17.69 5.31
N MET A 278 -3.85 -18.44 5.01
CA MET A 278 -5.10 -18.43 5.75
C MET A 278 -5.17 -19.62 6.70
N ARG A 279 -6.14 -19.60 7.63
CA ARG A 279 -6.48 -20.79 8.43
C ARG A 279 -6.84 -21.96 7.51
N PRO A 280 -6.70 -23.21 8.00
CA PRO A 280 -7.15 -24.37 7.25
C PRO A 280 -8.62 -24.22 6.81
N PRO A 281 -8.97 -24.69 5.61
CA PRO A 281 -10.36 -24.92 5.24
C PRO A 281 -11.10 -25.74 6.31
N SER A 282 -12.40 -25.52 6.47
CA SER A 282 -13.24 -26.27 7.41
C SER A 282 -13.93 -27.45 6.72
N LEU A 283 -14.24 -28.53 7.44
CA LEU A 283 -15.03 -29.65 6.90
C LEU A 283 -16.41 -29.20 6.42
N ALA A 284 -17.05 -28.28 7.14
CA ALA A 284 -18.29 -27.64 6.68
C ALA A 284 -18.12 -26.89 5.35
N GLY A 285 -16.96 -26.27 5.12
CA GLY A 285 -16.60 -25.62 3.85
C GLY A 285 -16.43 -26.63 2.73
N PHE A 286 -15.75 -27.76 2.97
CA PHE A 286 -15.66 -28.86 1.99
C PHE A 286 -17.05 -29.41 1.66
N ALA A 287 -17.86 -29.73 2.68
CA ALA A 287 -19.22 -30.20 2.54
C ALA A 287 -20.10 -29.25 1.71
N HIS A 288 -19.97 -27.93 1.92
CA HIS A 288 -20.73 -26.95 1.14
C HIS A 288 -20.39 -26.99 -0.34
N ASN A 289 -19.10 -27.01 -0.69
CA ASN A 289 -18.68 -27.04 -2.10
C ASN A 289 -18.97 -28.42 -2.74
N LEU A 290 -18.87 -29.52 -1.99
CA LEU A 290 -19.30 -30.84 -2.47
C LEU A 290 -20.81 -30.87 -2.79
N ARG A 291 -21.66 -30.24 -1.96
CA ARG A 291 -23.10 -30.08 -2.26
C ARG A 291 -23.35 -29.32 -3.56
N ASN A 292 -22.61 -28.23 -3.79
CA ASN A 292 -22.73 -27.41 -5.00
C ASN A 292 -22.19 -28.12 -6.25
N ALA A 293 -21.36 -29.15 -6.08
CA ALA A 293 -20.87 -30.04 -7.13
C ALA A 293 -21.66 -31.36 -7.22
N ASP A 294 -22.85 -31.42 -6.62
CA ASP A 294 -23.78 -32.56 -6.60
C ASP A 294 -23.30 -33.83 -5.89
N HIS A 295 -22.23 -33.76 -5.09
CA HIS A 295 -21.74 -34.86 -4.23
C HIS A 295 -22.44 -34.89 -2.87
N ARG A 296 -23.79 -34.89 -2.88
CA ARG A 296 -24.60 -34.73 -1.65
C ARG A 296 -24.34 -35.80 -0.59
N ARG A 297 -24.17 -37.07 -1.00
CA ARG A 297 -23.86 -38.18 -0.08
C ARG A 297 -22.55 -37.97 0.66
N LEU A 298 -21.48 -37.64 -0.06
CA LEU A 298 -20.17 -37.39 0.56
C LEU A 298 -20.19 -36.11 1.41
N ALA A 299 -20.97 -35.10 1.03
CA ALA A 299 -21.02 -33.83 1.73
C ALA A 299 -21.55 -33.91 3.18
N VAL A 300 -22.25 -34.99 3.55
CA VAL A 300 -22.69 -35.24 4.93
C VAL A 300 -21.80 -36.24 5.68
N ASP A 301 -20.90 -36.92 4.97
CA ASP A 301 -19.99 -37.92 5.54
C ASP A 301 -18.62 -37.29 5.84
N TYR A 302 -18.53 -36.61 6.98
CA TYR A 302 -17.31 -35.92 7.42
C TYR A 302 -16.14 -36.88 7.64
N PRO A 303 -16.33 -38.09 8.21
CA PRO A 303 -15.30 -39.13 8.25
C PRO A 303 -14.73 -39.46 6.86
N ALA A 304 -15.58 -39.69 5.86
CA ALA A 304 -15.12 -40.00 4.50
C ALA A 304 -14.40 -38.82 3.83
N ILE A 305 -14.88 -37.59 4.02
CA ILE A 305 -14.16 -36.38 3.59
C ILE A 305 -12.76 -36.35 4.22
N ASN A 306 -12.67 -36.54 5.54
CA ASN A 306 -11.40 -36.50 6.26
C ASN A 306 -10.43 -37.60 5.79
N ALA A 307 -10.93 -38.82 5.52
CA ALA A 307 -10.11 -39.91 4.97
C ALA A 307 -9.55 -39.57 3.58
N ARG A 308 -10.38 -39.01 2.68
CA ARG A 308 -9.93 -38.53 1.36
C ARG A 308 -8.92 -37.41 1.47
N LEU A 309 -9.12 -36.48 2.41
CA LEU A 309 -8.16 -35.41 2.69
C LEU A 309 -6.82 -35.98 3.18
N ALA A 310 -6.82 -36.94 4.10
CA ALA A 310 -5.58 -37.60 4.54
C ALA A 310 -4.83 -38.27 3.38
N LYS A 311 -5.54 -38.97 2.49
CA LYS A 311 -4.95 -39.56 1.28
C LYS A 311 -4.36 -38.49 0.36
N LEU A 312 -5.12 -37.43 0.08
CA LEU A 312 -4.66 -36.31 -0.76
C LEU A 312 -3.40 -35.65 -0.19
N TYR A 313 -3.31 -35.49 1.13
CA TYR A 313 -2.10 -34.96 1.78
C TYR A 313 -0.89 -35.87 1.59
N ALA A 314 -1.07 -37.18 1.69
CA ALA A 314 -0.01 -38.14 1.42
C ALA A 314 0.48 -38.05 -0.03
N GLU A 315 -0.43 -37.95 -1.00
CA GLU A 315 -0.09 -37.74 -2.41
C GLU A 315 0.67 -36.43 -2.66
N LEU A 316 0.29 -35.35 -1.96
CA LEU A 316 0.91 -34.04 -2.14
C LEU A 316 2.30 -33.93 -1.49
N LYS A 317 2.68 -34.82 -0.57
CA LYS A 317 3.98 -34.79 0.13
C LYS A 317 5.19 -34.82 -0.81
N GLY A 318 5.05 -35.42 -2.00
CA GLY A 318 6.09 -35.48 -3.04
C GLY A 318 6.04 -34.35 -4.07
N THR A 319 5.11 -33.40 -3.95
CA THR A 319 4.90 -32.33 -4.95
C THR A 319 5.64 -31.04 -4.57
N LYS A 320 5.71 -30.07 -5.50
CA LYS A 320 6.29 -28.75 -5.22
C LYS A 320 5.39 -27.87 -4.35
N VAL A 321 4.12 -28.28 -4.14
CA VAL A 321 3.16 -27.56 -3.29
C VAL A 321 3.54 -27.79 -1.83
N ARG A 322 4.23 -26.80 -1.23
CA ARG A 322 4.59 -26.84 0.19
C ARG A 322 3.37 -26.59 1.06
N MET A 323 2.76 -27.68 1.52
CA MET A 323 1.69 -27.69 2.51
C MET A 323 2.25 -27.38 3.90
N ARG A 324 2.39 -26.09 4.23
CA ARG A 324 2.82 -25.69 5.58
C ARG A 324 1.80 -26.21 6.60
N ASP A 325 2.32 -26.79 7.68
CA ASP A 325 1.52 -27.26 8.82
C ASP A 325 0.47 -28.31 8.48
N ALA A 326 0.81 -29.23 7.57
CA ALA A 326 -0.06 -30.30 7.13
C ALA A 326 -0.62 -31.15 8.29
N ASP A 327 0.24 -31.56 9.21
CA ASP A 327 -0.17 -32.36 10.38
C ASP A 327 -1.15 -31.60 11.27
N ARG A 328 -0.96 -30.27 11.40
CA ARG A 328 -1.87 -29.41 12.16
C ARG A 328 -3.24 -29.32 11.50
N HIS A 329 -3.31 -29.29 10.16
CA HIS A 329 -4.57 -29.30 9.43
C HIS A 329 -5.32 -30.62 9.60
N LEU A 330 -4.63 -31.75 9.42
CA LEU A 330 -5.21 -33.08 9.63
C LEU A 330 -5.71 -33.26 11.07
N ALA A 331 -4.94 -32.84 12.08
CA ALA A 331 -5.36 -32.86 13.47
C ALA A 331 -6.57 -31.94 13.74
N ALA A 332 -6.65 -30.79 13.09
CA ALA A 332 -7.81 -29.90 13.19
C ALA A 332 -9.07 -30.51 12.58
N TRP A 333 -8.95 -31.22 11.46
CA TRP A 333 -10.08 -31.92 10.84
C TRP A 333 -10.52 -33.15 11.64
N LYS A 334 -9.60 -33.94 12.18
CA LYS A 334 -9.94 -35.05 13.09
C LYS A 334 -10.78 -34.57 14.27
N ARG A 335 -10.38 -33.47 14.92
CA ARG A 335 -11.18 -32.84 15.99
C ARG A 335 -12.56 -32.36 15.52
N GLN A 336 -12.67 -31.87 14.28
CA GLN A 336 -13.98 -31.51 13.71
C GLN A 336 -14.85 -32.75 13.46
N VAL A 337 -14.27 -33.87 13.02
CA VAL A 337 -14.99 -35.15 12.88
C VAL A 337 -15.48 -35.63 14.25
N GLU A 338 -14.61 -35.65 15.27
CA GLU A 338 -14.97 -36.07 16.63
C GLU A 338 -16.08 -35.20 17.23
N ALA A 339 -16.01 -33.89 17.03
CA ALA A 339 -17.04 -32.95 17.45
C ALA A 339 -18.36 -33.19 16.73
N GLU A 340 -18.34 -33.43 15.41
CA GLU A 340 -19.56 -33.72 14.63
C GLU A 340 -20.16 -35.07 15.02
N THR A 341 -19.34 -36.12 15.24
CA THR A 341 -19.82 -37.43 15.71
C THR A 341 -20.52 -37.29 17.06
N SER A 342 -19.92 -36.55 17.98
CA SER A 342 -20.52 -36.27 19.30
C SER A 342 -21.82 -35.47 19.16
N ALA A 343 -21.85 -34.48 18.27
CA ALA A 343 -23.04 -33.68 17.98
C ALA A 343 -24.14 -34.53 17.32
N SER A 344 -23.82 -35.44 16.41
CA SER A 344 -24.78 -36.34 15.78
C SER A 344 -25.38 -37.31 16.79
N ALA A 345 -24.58 -37.88 17.69
CA ALA A 345 -25.11 -38.73 18.76
C ALA A 345 -26.09 -37.96 19.67
N GLU A 346 -25.78 -36.70 19.99
CA GLU A 346 -26.71 -35.83 20.72
C GLU A 346 -27.96 -35.49 19.88
N GLY A 347 -27.77 -35.20 18.60
CA GLY A 347 -28.84 -34.93 17.65
C GLY A 347 -29.83 -36.09 17.54
N GLU A 348 -29.35 -37.34 17.52
CA GLU A 348 -30.20 -38.53 17.50
C GLU A 348 -31.00 -38.68 18.80
N ARG A 349 -30.38 -38.44 19.97
CA ARG A 349 -31.10 -38.41 21.25
C ARG A 349 -32.22 -37.37 21.25
N ILE A 350 -31.95 -36.19 20.69
CA ILE A 350 -32.95 -35.12 20.54
C ILE A 350 -34.00 -35.49 19.49
N LEU A 351 -33.62 -36.14 18.39
CA LEU A 351 -34.55 -36.60 17.36
C LEU A 351 -35.57 -37.60 17.93
N GLU A 352 -35.13 -38.52 18.79
CA GLU A 352 -36.06 -39.45 19.45
C GLU A 352 -37.04 -38.74 20.38
N ARG A 353 -36.57 -37.71 21.09
CA ARG A 353 -37.48 -36.83 21.84
C ARG A 353 -38.47 -36.14 20.93
N LEU A 354 -38.03 -35.62 19.79
CA LEU A 354 -38.92 -35.02 18.79
C LEU A 354 -39.96 -36.03 18.27
N ARG A 355 -39.56 -37.27 17.98
CA ARG A 355 -40.50 -38.33 17.55
C ARG A 355 -41.57 -38.60 18.60
N MET A 356 -41.20 -38.66 19.88
CA MET A 356 -42.18 -38.78 20.97
C MET A 356 -43.14 -37.59 21.03
N LEU A 357 -42.64 -36.36 20.87
CA LEU A 357 -43.47 -35.16 20.87
C LEU A 357 -44.44 -35.13 19.70
N VAL A 358 -43.99 -35.53 18.50
CA VAL A 358 -44.83 -35.60 17.30
C VAL A 358 -46.00 -36.57 17.50
N ARG A 359 -45.73 -37.75 18.07
CA ARG A 359 -46.77 -38.74 18.41
C ARG A 359 -47.79 -38.20 19.43
N GLN A 360 -47.34 -37.37 20.37
CA GLN A 360 -48.21 -36.76 21.39
C GLN A 360 -49.08 -35.62 20.81
N TYR A 361 -48.52 -34.81 19.91
CA TYR A 361 -49.20 -33.64 19.35
C TYR A 361 -50.24 -33.99 18.29
N ASP A 362 -50.01 -35.01 17.46
CA ASP A 362 -50.94 -35.42 16.41
C ASP A 362 -51.32 -36.90 16.54
N ARG A 363 -52.51 -37.17 17.08
CA ARG A 363 -53.01 -38.54 17.24
C ARG A 363 -53.31 -39.26 15.92
N ARG A 364 -53.52 -38.53 14.83
CA ARG A 364 -53.95 -39.10 13.54
C ARG A 364 -52.77 -39.36 12.60
N TYR A 365 -51.82 -38.43 12.56
CA TYR A 365 -50.66 -38.48 11.66
C TYR A 365 -49.31 -38.51 12.38
N GLY A 366 -49.28 -38.47 13.71
CA GLY A 366 -48.05 -38.41 14.49
C GLY A 366 -47.16 -39.65 14.30
N GLU A 367 -47.73 -40.85 14.21
CA GLU A 367 -46.94 -42.07 13.99
C GLU A 367 -46.26 -42.08 12.61
N PRO A 368 -46.98 -41.89 11.48
CA PRO A 368 -46.34 -41.77 10.17
C PRO A 368 -45.26 -40.67 10.09
N ILE A 369 -45.51 -39.52 10.71
CA ILE A 369 -44.54 -38.42 10.72
C ILE A 369 -43.29 -38.82 11.51
N ALA A 370 -43.46 -39.38 12.71
CA ALA A 370 -42.36 -39.80 13.57
C ALA A 370 -41.48 -40.88 12.90
N GLU A 371 -42.10 -41.85 12.22
CA GLU A 371 -41.38 -42.88 11.47
C GLU A 371 -40.60 -42.33 10.27
N SER A 372 -41.11 -41.26 9.65
CA SER A 372 -40.44 -40.61 8.51
C SER A 372 -39.29 -39.68 8.91
N LEU A 373 -39.24 -39.23 10.17
CA LEU A 373 -38.23 -38.27 10.63
C LEU A 373 -36.81 -38.85 10.55
N ARG A 374 -35.89 -38.11 9.92
CA ARG A 374 -34.46 -38.45 9.87
C ARG A 374 -33.63 -37.25 10.32
N LEU A 375 -32.55 -37.50 11.08
CA LEU A 375 -31.60 -36.46 11.43
C LEU A 375 -30.81 -36.06 10.20
N VAL A 376 -30.75 -34.75 9.93
CA VAL A 376 -29.88 -34.19 8.87
C VAL A 376 -28.65 -33.57 9.48
N GLN A 377 -28.82 -32.74 10.50
CA GLN A 377 -27.72 -32.11 11.23
C GLN A 377 -28.19 -31.57 12.57
N TYR A 378 -27.36 -31.71 13.60
CA TYR A 378 -27.53 -31.01 14.87
C TYR A 378 -26.41 -30.00 15.09
N LYS A 379 -26.76 -28.80 15.56
CA LYS A 379 -25.82 -27.78 16.02
C LYS A 379 -26.14 -27.43 17.46
N ALA A 380 -25.19 -27.65 18.34
CA ALA A 380 -25.31 -27.28 19.75
C ALA A 380 -25.53 -25.78 19.92
N ALA A 381 -26.22 -25.41 21.00
CA ALA A 381 -26.38 -24.03 21.39
C ALA A 381 -25.01 -23.41 21.73
N THR A 382 -24.85 -22.13 21.39
CA THR A 382 -23.67 -21.33 21.74
C THR A 382 -24.12 -20.08 22.47
N ALA A 383 -23.20 -19.37 23.13
CA ALA A 383 -23.51 -18.11 23.81
C ALA A 383 -24.18 -17.06 22.89
N GLN A 384 -24.02 -17.18 21.57
CA GLN A 384 -24.52 -16.22 20.59
C GLN A 384 -25.70 -16.74 19.75
N ARG A 385 -25.97 -18.06 19.74
CA ARG A 385 -26.99 -18.67 18.86
C ARG A 385 -27.67 -19.85 19.53
N PRO A 386 -29.01 -19.97 19.44
CA PRO A 386 -29.73 -21.13 19.96
C PRO A 386 -29.31 -22.40 19.22
N GLY A 387 -29.50 -23.55 19.89
CA GLY A 387 -29.31 -24.85 19.26
C GLY A 387 -30.23 -25.02 18.06
N LEU A 388 -29.82 -25.86 17.10
CA LEU A 388 -30.53 -26.04 15.84
C LEU A 388 -30.53 -27.51 15.45
N LEU A 389 -31.71 -28.06 15.20
CA LEU A 389 -31.92 -29.43 14.73
C LEU A 389 -32.52 -29.39 13.32
N PHE A 390 -31.76 -29.84 12.33
CA PHE A 390 -32.24 -30.06 10.98
C PHE A 390 -32.72 -31.49 10.83
N VAL A 391 -33.94 -31.65 10.33
CA VAL A 391 -34.57 -32.94 10.09
C VAL A 391 -35.10 -33.02 8.67
N ASP A 392 -35.08 -34.22 8.11
CA ASP A 392 -35.80 -34.54 6.89
C ASP A 392 -37.07 -35.31 7.24
N VAL A 393 -38.12 -35.04 6.47
CA VAL A 393 -39.47 -35.58 6.61
C VAL A 393 -39.98 -35.86 5.21
N ALA A 394 -40.68 -36.97 5.04
CA ALA A 394 -41.31 -37.34 3.77
C ALA A 394 -42.13 -36.16 3.21
N GLU A 395 -42.00 -35.91 1.90
CA GLU A 395 -42.44 -34.65 1.29
C GLU A 395 -43.94 -34.36 1.49
N ASP A 396 -44.76 -35.42 1.41
CA ASP A 396 -46.19 -35.43 1.65
C ASP A 396 -46.58 -35.14 3.11
N LEU A 397 -45.68 -35.44 4.06
CA LEU A 397 -45.89 -35.24 5.50
C LEU A 397 -45.34 -33.91 6.04
N ARG A 398 -44.53 -33.19 5.26
CA ARG A 398 -43.88 -31.93 5.69
C ARG A 398 -44.87 -30.86 6.15
N GLY A 399 -45.99 -30.70 5.44
CA GLY A 399 -47.02 -29.73 5.78
C GLY A 399 -47.72 -30.04 7.10
N LEU A 400 -47.98 -31.32 7.36
CA LEU A 400 -48.61 -31.81 8.59
C LEU A 400 -47.64 -31.69 9.78
N PHE A 401 -46.38 -32.06 9.58
CA PHE A 401 -45.32 -31.90 10.59
C PHE A 401 -45.12 -30.44 10.98
N ALA A 402 -45.10 -29.52 10.00
CA ALA A 402 -44.99 -28.09 10.29
C ALA A 402 -46.23 -27.54 11.00
N GLY A 403 -47.41 -28.04 10.63
CA GLY A 403 -48.70 -27.50 11.04
C GLY A 403 -49.03 -26.17 10.36
N LYS A 404 -50.31 -25.75 10.45
CA LYS A 404 -50.76 -24.48 9.89
C LYS A 404 -49.96 -23.31 10.48
N GLY A 405 -49.35 -22.50 9.63
CA GLY A 405 -48.51 -21.38 10.06
C GLY A 405 -47.24 -21.79 10.83
N ARG A 406 -46.76 -23.02 10.69
CA ARG A 406 -45.60 -23.58 11.43
C ARG A 406 -45.82 -23.72 12.94
N LYS A 407 -47.08 -23.75 13.41
CA LYS A 407 -47.42 -23.82 14.83
C LYS A 407 -46.82 -25.05 15.54
N HIS A 408 -46.83 -26.22 14.89
CA HIS A 408 -46.27 -27.44 15.48
C HIS A 408 -44.75 -27.34 15.59
N LEU A 409 -44.07 -26.87 14.55
CA LEU A 409 -42.61 -26.64 14.58
C LEU A 409 -42.19 -25.69 15.70
N MET A 410 -42.95 -24.62 15.94
CA MET A 410 -42.69 -23.70 17.05
C MET A 410 -42.87 -24.42 18.39
N ALA A 411 -43.97 -25.15 18.58
CA ALA A 411 -44.21 -25.91 19.82
C ALA A 411 -43.13 -26.96 20.10
N TYR A 412 -42.69 -27.70 19.07
CA TYR A 412 -41.57 -28.64 19.20
C TYR A 412 -40.28 -27.91 19.58
N SER A 413 -40.02 -26.76 18.96
CA SER A 413 -38.83 -25.96 19.26
C SER A 413 -38.81 -25.47 20.70
N ASP A 414 -39.96 -24.99 21.20
CA ASP A 414 -40.13 -24.50 22.57
C ASP A 414 -39.91 -25.64 23.58
N GLN A 415 -40.50 -26.82 23.35
CA GLN A 415 -40.35 -27.95 24.26
C GLN A 415 -38.95 -28.59 24.23
N LEU A 416 -38.26 -28.56 23.10
CA LEU A 416 -36.89 -29.07 22.99
C LEU A 416 -35.83 -28.03 23.41
N GLY A 417 -36.21 -26.76 23.58
CA GLY A 417 -35.28 -25.67 23.92
C GLY A 417 -34.30 -25.35 22.78
N LEU A 418 -34.66 -25.62 21.53
CA LEU A 418 -33.83 -25.41 20.34
C LEU A 418 -34.69 -25.18 19.10
N GLN A 419 -34.12 -24.63 18.03
CA GLN A 419 -34.85 -24.45 16.78
C GLN A 419 -34.91 -25.75 15.97
N VAL A 420 -36.10 -26.21 15.60
CA VAL A 420 -36.28 -27.32 14.65
C VAL A 420 -36.51 -26.78 13.23
N ARG A 421 -35.80 -27.31 12.23
CA ARG A 421 -35.93 -26.91 10.83
C ARG A 421 -36.01 -28.11 9.89
N LEU A 422 -36.82 -27.97 8.84
CA LEU A 422 -36.89 -28.93 7.74
C LEU A 422 -35.78 -28.68 6.72
N GLU A 423 -35.13 -29.74 6.24
CA GLU A 423 -34.25 -29.67 5.07
C GLU A 423 -35.06 -29.27 3.82
N GLY A 424 -34.52 -28.34 3.00
CA GLY A 424 -35.17 -27.87 1.78
C GLY A 424 -36.27 -26.80 1.93
N GLY A 425 -36.66 -26.43 3.17
CA GLY A 425 -37.74 -25.44 3.42
C GLY A 425 -37.41 -23.97 3.14
N GLY A 426 -36.29 -23.69 2.46
CA GLY A 426 -35.81 -22.35 2.12
C GLY A 426 -36.05 -21.92 0.67
N GLY A 427 -36.60 -22.79 -0.17
CA GLY A 427 -37.03 -22.41 -1.52
C GLY A 427 -38.23 -21.47 -1.44
N ARG A 428 -38.01 -20.17 -1.61
CA ARG A 428 -39.09 -19.26 -2.02
C ARG A 428 -39.65 -19.81 -3.33
N ARG A 429 -40.93 -20.16 -3.35
CA ARG A 429 -41.72 -20.13 -4.59
C ARG A 429 -41.91 -18.67 -5.00
#